data_AF-A0A4Y5ZQM1-F1
#
_entry.id   AF-A0A4Y5ZQM1-F1
#
_cell.length_a   1.000
_cell.length_b   1.000
_cell.length_c   1.000
_cell.angle_alpha   90.00
_cell.angle_beta   90.00
_cell.angle_gamma   90.00
#
_symmetry.space_group_name_H-M   'P 1'
#
loop_
_entity.id
_entity.type
_entity.pdbx_description
1 polymer ?
#
loop_
_entity_poly.entity_id
_entity_poly.type
_entity_poly.pdbx_seq_one_letter_code
_entity_poly.pdbx_strand_id
1 'polypeptide(L)'
;MPREVLSDNEDNNGRQPQTIFKICAGGMAGTTAAMLGFAPKMALAQARNYKLLRAKEIRNTCTYCSVGCGLLMYSPGDGAKNAKEAIYHIEGDRTIR
;
A
#
# COMPACT_ATOMS: atom_id res chain seq x y z
N MET A 1 -6.43 5.93 -6.20
CA MET A 1 -6.80 6.95 -7.20
C MET A 1 -6.96 8.27 -6.47
N PRO A 2 -5.86 9.02 -6.31
CA PRO A 2 -5.69 10.32 -7.00
C PRO A 2 -4.28 10.36 -7.66
N ARG A 3 -4.08 10.82 -8.91
CA ARG A 3 -4.14 12.18 -9.49
C ARG A 3 -3.16 13.15 -8.81
N GLU A 4 -1.93 13.26 -9.36
CA GLU A 4 -0.90 14.33 -9.24
C GLU A 4 0.44 13.71 -9.77
N VAL A 5 1.29 14.26 -10.65
CA VAL A 5 1.65 15.62 -11.11
C VAL A 5 2.25 15.44 -12.52
N LEU A 6 1.66 16.04 -13.55
CA LEU A 6 2.18 17.21 -14.29
C LEU A 6 3.56 16.98 -14.94
N SER A 7 3.57 16.81 -16.27
CA SER A 7 4.66 17.29 -17.11
C SER A 7 4.14 18.55 -17.76
N ASP A 8 4.66 19.68 -17.29
CA ASP A 8 4.25 21.05 -17.61
C ASP A 8 4.13 21.28 -19.10
N ASN A 9 2.98 21.78 -19.56
CA ASN A 9 2.86 22.59 -20.77
C ASN A 9 1.60 23.45 -20.63
N GLU A 10 1.71 24.45 -19.76
CA GLU A 10 0.82 25.62 -19.72
C GLU A 10 0.94 26.41 -21.05
N ASP A 11 -0.05 27.25 -21.35
CA ASP A 11 -0.08 28.29 -22.41
C ASP A 11 -0.51 27.86 -23.84
N ASN A 12 -1.37 28.54 -24.60
CA ASN A 12 -2.11 29.78 -24.40
C ASN A 12 -3.24 29.85 -25.46
N ASN A 13 -4.29 30.58 -25.10
CA ASN A 13 -5.24 31.30 -25.94
C ASN A 13 -4.79 31.57 -27.40
N GLY A 14 -5.66 31.27 -28.37
CA GLY A 14 -5.57 31.79 -29.75
C GLY A 14 -5.03 30.81 -30.81
N ARG A 15 -5.93 30.38 -31.71
CA ARG A 15 -5.72 29.89 -33.10
C ARG A 15 -4.36 29.20 -33.40
N GLN A 16 -4.33 27.86 -33.44
CA GLN A 16 -3.13 27.09 -33.81
C GLN A 16 -3.36 26.18 -35.06
N PRO A 17 -2.65 26.38 -36.19
CA PRO A 17 -2.33 25.29 -37.14
C PRO A 17 -1.37 24.25 -36.46
N GLN A 18 -0.79 23.25 -37.14
CA GLN A 18 0.19 22.26 -36.58
C GLN A 18 -0.29 21.15 -35.60
N THR A 19 -1.48 20.56 -35.80
CA THR A 19 -1.97 19.42 -34.98
C THR A 19 -1.17 18.11 -35.13
N ILE A 20 -0.66 17.80 -36.33
CA ILE A 20 0.08 16.54 -36.60
C ILE A 20 1.47 16.54 -35.94
N PHE A 21 2.14 17.71 -35.89
CA PHE A 21 3.50 17.83 -35.35
C PHE A 21 3.53 17.57 -33.83
N LYS A 22 2.49 18.02 -33.10
CA LYS A 22 2.36 17.79 -31.65
C LYS A 22 2.17 16.31 -31.32
N ILE A 23 1.46 15.55 -32.17
CA ILE A 23 1.22 14.10 -31.99
C ILE A 23 2.53 13.31 -32.18
N CYS A 24 3.31 13.62 -33.22
CA CYS A 24 4.60 12.96 -33.46
C CYS A 24 5.63 13.27 -32.36
N ALA A 25 5.70 14.52 -31.89
CA ALA A 25 6.58 14.90 -30.79
C ALA A 25 6.22 14.19 -29.47
N GLY A 26 4.93 14.10 -29.14
CA GLY A 26 4.45 13.35 -27.97
C GLY A 26 4.68 11.84 -28.08
N GLY A 27 4.57 11.28 -29.29
CA GLY A 27 4.80 9.85 -29.55
C GLY A 27 6.27 9.42 -29.37
N MET A 28 7.22 10.26 -29.80
CA MET A 28 8.66 9.99 -29.63
C MET A 28 9.10 10.10 -28.16
N ALA A 29 8.54 11.04 -27.40
CA ALA A 29 8.78 11.15 -25.96
C ALA A 29 8.21 9.94 -25.18
N GLY A 30 7.06 9.43 -25.60
CA GLY A 30 6.45 8.24 -25.01
C GLY A 30 7.25 6.94 -25.23
N THR A 31 7.78 6.73 -26.45
CA THR A 31 8.55 5.51 -26.77
C THR A 31 9.94 5.51 -26.15
N THR A 32 10.62 6.66 -26.09
CA THR A 32 11.91 6.80 -25.40
C THR A 32 11.78 6.57 -23.89
N ALA A 33 10.73 7.10 -23.24
CA ALA A 33 10.45 6.81 -21.84
C ALA A 33 10.19 5.31 -21.59
N ALA A 34 9.46 4.63 -22.48
CA ALA A 34 9.21 3.20 -22.37
C ALA A 34 10.50 2.36 -22.55
N MET A 35 11.33 2.68 -23.55
CA MET A 35 12.59 1.98 -23.82
C MET A 35 13.67 2.21 -22.75
N LEU A 36 13.70 3.39 -22.13
CA LEU A 36 14.62 3.71 -21.02
C LEU A 36 14.18 3.10 -19.67
N GLY A 37 13.11 2.30 -19.66
CA GLY A 37 12.67 1.57 -18.46
C GLY A 37 11.77 2.37 -17.51
N PHE A 38 11.25 3.53 -17.95
CA PHE A 38 10.20 4.27 -17.25
C PHE A 38 8.79 3.72 -17.55
N ALA A 39 8.67 2.72 -18.43
CA ALA A 39 7.44 1.94 -18.52
C ALA A 39 7.27 1.14 -17.21
N PRO A 40 6.17 1.35 -16.47
CA PRO A 40 5.92 0.61 -15.24
C PRO A 40 5.74 -0.87 -15.59
N LYS A 41 6.75 -1.67 -15.26
CA LYS A 41 6.63 -3.13 -15.20
C LYS A 41 5.45 -3.42 -14.27
N MET A 42 4.48 -4.22 -14.72
CA MET A 42 3.43 -4.76 -13.84
C MET A 42 4.12 -5.43 -12.66
N ALA A 43 4.16 -4.76 -11.52
CA ALA A 43 4.72 -5.31 -10.31
C ALA A 43 3.78 -6.45 -9.88
N LEU A 44 4.20 -7.68 -10.12
CA LEU A 44 3.54 -8.90 -9.64
C LEU A 44 3.70 -8.94 -8.10
N ALA A 45 2.98 -8.07 -7.41
CA ALA A 45 2.91 -8.04 -5.96
C ALA A 45 1.97 -9.16 -5.52
N GLN A 46 2.46 -10.41 -5.53
CA GLN A 46 1.75 -11.50 -4.89
C GLN A 46 1.63 -11.17 -3.39
N ALA A 47 0.40 -11.01 -2.91
CA ALA A 47 0.14 -10.77 -1.50
C ALA A 47 0.77 -11.91 -0.67
N ARG A 48 1.56 -11.55 0.36
CA ARG A 48 2.17 -12.54 1.23
C ARG A 48 1.09 -13.22 2.06
N ASN A 49 1.30 -14.50 2.38
CA ASN A 49 0.38 -15.24 3.26
C ASN A 49 0.13 -14.47 4.56
N TYR A 50 -1.11 -14.52 5.03
CA TYR A 50 -1.50 -13.87 6.27
C TYR A 50 -0.67 -14.41 7.44
N LYS A 51 0.07 -13.52 8.10
CA LYS A 51 0.98 -13.87 9.20
C LYS A 51 0.28 -14.46 10.43
N LEU A 52 -1.03 -14.27 10.56
CA LEU A 52 -1.82 -14.59 11.76
C LEU A 52 -2.61 -15.91 11.67
N LEU A 53 -2.56 -16.63 10.54
CA LEU A 53 -3.45 -17.78 10.28
C LEU A 53 -3.38 -18.92 11.32
N ARG A 54 -2.26 -19.04 12.02
CA ARG A 54 -2.03 -20.05 13.07
C ARG A 54 -1.49 -19.46 14.36
N ALA A 55 -1.80 -18.19 14.59
CA ALA A 55 -1.45 -17.53 15.83
C ALA A 55 -2.50 -17.84 16.89
N LYS A 56 -2.07 -17.93 18.15
CA LYS A 56 -3.00 -17.88 19.28
C LYS A 56 -3.40 -16.43 19.53
N GLU A 57 -4.71 -16.18 19.52
CA GLU A 57 -5.31 -14.88 19.80
C GLU A 57 -5.65 -14.76 21.29
N ILE A 58 -5.24 -13.64 21.91
CA ILE A 58 -5.46 -13.34 23.32
C ILE A 58 -6.08 -11.95 23.41
N ARG A 59 -7.25 -11.83 24.06
CA ARG A 59 -7.88 -10.53 24.31
C ARG A 59 -7.35 -9.89 25.58
N ASN A 60 -7.04 -8.59 25.53
CA ASN A 60 -6.62 -7.81 26.69
C ASN A 60 -7.06 -6.35 26.55
N THR A 61 -6.91 -5.55 27.61
CA THR A 61 -7.23 -4.13 27.61
C THR A 61 -5.96 -3.29 27.50
N CYS A 62 -6.00 -2.23 26.70
CA CYS A 62 -4.89 -1.29 26.53
C CYS A 62 -4.55 -0.62 27.87
N THR A 63 -3.30 -0.77 28.31
CA THR A 63 -2.82 -0.28 29.62
C THR A 63 -2.28 1.15 29.59
N TYR A 64 -2.40 1.86 28.46
CA TYR A 64 -1.81 3.18 28.30
C TYR A 64 -2.68 4.30 28.84
N CYS A 65 -3.94 4.37 28.39
CA CYS A 65 -4.83 5.47 28.71
C CYS A 65 -6.13 4.96 29.33
N SER A 66 -6.84 5.85 30.03
CA SER A 66 -8.12 5.57 30.69
C SER A 66 -9.27 5.24 29.75
N VAL A 67 -9.04 5.31 28.43
CA VAL A 67 -10.02 4.86 27.42
C VAL A 67 -10.24 3.36 27.52
N GLY A 68 -9.17 2.59 27.78
CA GLY A 68 -9.27 1.14 27.95
C GLY A 68 -9.65 0.38 26.68
N CYS A 69 -9.13 0.80 25.52
CA CYS A 69 -9.43 0.12 24.25
C CYS A 69 -9.14 -1.38 24.32
N GLY A 70 -10.02 -2.19 23.74
CA GLY A 70 -9.77 -3.62 23.58
C GLY A 70 -8.59 -3.89 22.64
N LEU A 71 -7.77 -4.89 22.97
CA LEU A 71 -6.62 -5.33 22.20
C LEU A 71 -6.73 -6.82 21.89
N LEU A 72 -6.28 -7.19 20.69
CA LEU A 72 -6.02 -8.56 20.25
C LEU A 72 -4.51 -8.76 20.12
N MET A 73 -3.96 -9.63 20.97
CA MET A 73 -2.55 -9.97 20.96
C MET A 73 -2.36 -11.34 20.33
N TYR A 74 -1.33 -11.46 19.48
CA TYR A 74 -1.00 -12.68 18.77
C TYR A 74 0.36 -13.22 19.21
N SER A 75 0.37 -14.49 19.62
CA SER A 75 1.57 -15.26 19.93
C SER A 75 1.71 -16.45 18.98
N PRO A 76 2.94 -16.89 18.64
CA PRO A 76 3.16 -18.08 17.86
C PRO A 76 2.86 -19.31 18.75
N GLY A 77 2.28 -20.33 18.14
CA GLY A 77 1.90 -21.56 18.82
C GLY A 77 0.40 -21.61 19.13
N ASP A 78 -0.03 -22.81 19.47
CA ASP A 78 -1.40 -23.23 19.74
C ASP A 78 -1.71 -23.31 21.25
N GLY A 79 -0.81 -22.80 22.09
CA GLY A 79 -0.89 -22.93 23.55
C GLY A 79 -0.35 -24.26 24.09
N ALA A 80 0.34 -25.07 23.25
CA ALA A 80 1.06 -26.23 23.74
C ALA A 80 2.18 -25.84 24.71
N LYS A 81 2.36 -26.60 25.79
CA LYS A 81 3.39 -26.36 26.82
C LYS A 81 4.82 -26.31 26.28
N ASN A 82 5.06 -26.91 25.12
CA ASN A 82 6.37 -26.99 24.47
C ASN A 82 6.70 -25.75 23.61
N ALA A 83 5.70 -24.92 23.29
CA ALA A 83 5.90 -23.68 22.54
C ALA A 83 5.96 -22.50 23.52
N LYS A 84 7.09 -21.76 23.52
CA LYS A 84 7.19 -20.54 24.30
C LYS A 84 6.34 -19.45 23.64
N GLU A 85 5.31 -19.00 24.34
CA GLU A 85 4.46 -17.90 23.88
C GLU A 85 5.26 -16.59 23.89
N ALA A 86 5.37 -15.95 22.73
CA ALA A 86 6.00 -14.64 22.57
C ALA A 86 5.12 -13.75 21.71
N ILE A 87 4.68 -12.61 22.21
CA ILE A 87 3.79 -11.72 21.46
C ILE A 87 4.59 -11.10 20.30
N TYR A 88 4.07 -11.21 19.07
CA TYR A 88 4.73 -10.67 17.86
C TYR A 88 3.84 -9.74 17.05
N HIS A 89 2.55 -9.66 17.35
CA HIS A 89 1.64 -8.69 16.76
C HIS A 89 0.52 -8.34 17.72
N ILE A 90 0.10 -7.07 17.72
CA ILE A 90 -1.01 -6.55 18.53
C ILE A 90 -1.84 -5.64 17.63
N GLU A 91 -3.15 -5.81 17.67
CA GLU A 91 -4.12 -4.93 17.01
C GLU A 91 -5.27 -4.59 17.95
N GLY A 92 -6.15 -3.69 17.52
CA GLY A 92 -7.34 -3.31 18.30
C GLY A 92 -8.43 -4.38 18.18
N ASP A 93 -9.08 -4.70 19.30
CA ASP A 93 -10.27 -5.52 19.29
C ASP A 93 -11.45 -4.70 18.78
N ARG A 94 -12.10 -5.16 17.70
CA ARG A 94 -13.31 -4.51 17.17
C ARG A 94 -14.50 -4.64 18.13
N THR A 95 -14.49 -5.63 19.02
CA THR A 95 -15.65 -5.97 19.86
C THR A 95 -15.69 -5.23 21.20
N ILE A 96 -14.55 -4.74 21.69
CA ILE A 96 -14.43 -4.03 22.98
C ILE A 96 -13.99 -2.60 22.70
N ARG A 97 -14.75 -1.62 23.21
CA ARG A 97 -14.49 -0.18 23.03
C ARG A 97 -13.50 0.35 24.05
#